data_AF-A0A455U4I3-F1
#
_entry.id   AF-A0A455U4I3-F1
#
_cell.length_a   1.000
_cell.length_b   1.000
_cell.length_c   1.000
_cell.angle_alpha   90.00
_cell.angle_beta   90.00
_cell.angle_gamma   90.00
#
_symmetry.space_group_name_H-M   'P 1'
#
loop_
_entity.id
_entity.type
_entity.pdbx_description
1 polymer ?
#
loop_
_entity_poly.entity_id
_entity_poly.type
_entity_poly.pdbx_seq_one_letter_code
_entity_poly.pdbx_strand_id
1 'polypeptide(L)'
;MAAALMQQLPKLDLLWMAGLFHDIGKGRGGDHSEIGARDVEQFCQRHHVSPHDTNLVSWLVEHHLLMSMTAQKRDISDPDVIRDFALVVRNETRLDYLYVLTVADINATNPTLWNGWRASLLRQLHAETKRALRRGLNNPPDRDDWVRETRTEARSLLQTIGVNREQIDHLWESLGEDYFLQYAPSEIVWQTQGILNHNQSPLPLVLISAPPPIWPKAAQRCLSTPVRWMICSPPPPLPWSNWGYRSTTPASPLPTTTGR
;
A
#
# COMPACT_ATOMS: atom_id res chain seq x y z
N MET A 1 -9.66 5.12 -6.29
CA MET A 1 -8.18 5.08 -6.31
C MET A 1 -7.61 4.61 -4.98
N ALA A 2 -7.78 5.34 -3.87
CA ALA A 2 -7.24 4.92 -2.56
C ALA A 2 -7.66 3.51 -2.13
N ALA A 3 -8.95 3.18 -2.25
CA ALA A 3 -9.44 1.82 -1.96
C ALA A 3 -8.80 0.72 -2.82
N ALA A 4 -8.45 1.03 -4.09
CA ALA A 4 -7.77 0.08 -4.96
C ALA A 4 -6.28 -0.05 -4.59
N LEU A 5 -5.61 1.06 -4.28
CA LEU A 5 -4.21 1.05 -3.82
C LEU A 5 -4.05 0.33 -2.47
N MET A 6 -5.00 0.50 -1.55
CA MET A 6 -5.01 -0.19 -0.26
C MET A 6 -4.98 -1.72 -0.42
N GLN A 7 -5.61 -2.27 -1.47
CA GLN A 7 -5.56 -3.70 -1.78
C GLN A 7 -4.23 -4.15 -2.41
N GLN A 8 -3.44 -3.21 -2.91
CA GLN A 8 -2.13 -3.46 -3.56
C GLN A 8 -0.96 -3.24 -2.59
N LEU A 9 -1.20 -2.72 -1.39
CA LEU A 9 -0.14 -2.52 -0.40
C LEU A 9 0.41 -3.87 0.07
N PRO A 10 1.75 -4.05 0.12
CA PRO A 10 2.36 -5.31 0.52
C PRO A 10 1.96 -5.78 1.92
N LYS A 11 1.85 -4.85 2.87
CA LYS A 11 1.55 -5.12 4.29
C LYS A 11 0.61 -4.07 4.86
N LEU A 12 -0.67 -4.41 4.99
CA LEU A 12 -1.69 -3.46 5.46
C LEU A 12 -1.46 -3.04 6.93
N ASP A 13 -0.92 -3.92 7.77
CA ASP A 13 -0.69 -3.64 9.18
C ASP A 13 0.26 -2.44 9.40
N LEU A 14 1.19 -2.19 8.47
CA LEU A 14 2.08 -1.03 8.52
C LEU A 14 1.31 0.29 8.35
N LEU A 15 0.29 0.28 7.50
CA LEU A 15 -0.59 1.44 7.33
C LEU A 15 -1.42 1.68 8.59
N TRP A 16 -1.87 0.63 9.27
CA TRP A 16 -2.60 0.77 10.53
C TRP A 16 -1.72 1.33 11.65
N MET A 17 -0.48 0.86 11.76
CA MET A 17 0.49 1.45 12.69
C MET A 17 0.75 2.91 12.38
N ALA A 18 1.02 3.26 11.11
CA ALA A 18 1.21 4.65 10.71
C ALA A 18 -0.03 5.51 11.02
N GLY A 19 -1.24 5.02 10.71
CA GLY A 19 -2.49 5.72 10.99
C GLY A 19 -2.77 5.92 12.48
N LEU A 20 -2.40 4.97 13.35
CA LEU A 20 -2.54 5.12 14.80
C LEU A 20 -1.56 6.17 15.36
N PHE A 21 -0.35 6.26 14.80
CA PHE A 21 0.73 7.09 15.33
C PHE A 21 0.91 8.44 14.64
N HIS A 22 0.31 8.69 13.47
CA HIS A 22 0.61 9.87 12.64
C HIS A 22 0.55 11.21 13.41
N ASP A 23 -0.37 11.32 14.37
CA ASP A 23 -0.61 12.53 15.14
C ASP A 23 -0.27 12.40 16.64
N ILE A 24 0.35 11.30 17.07
CA ILE A 24 0.57 10.98 18.50
C ILE A 24 1.46 12.01 19.22
N GLY A 25 2.32 12.71 18.47
CA GLY A 25 3.21 13.75 18.99
C GLY A 25 2.52 15.08 19.30
N LYS A 26 1.24 15.27 18.93
CA LYS A 26 0.54 16.55 19.11
C LYS A 26 0.46 16.96 20.58
N GLY A 27 0.68 18.25 20.83
CA GLY A 27 0.62 18.83 22.18
C GLY A 27 1.85 18.57 23.05
N ARG A 28 2.90 17.91 22.54
CA ARG A 28 4.13 17.61 23.29
C ARG A 28 5.24 18.66 23.17
N GLY A 29 5.03 19.70 22.35
CA GLY A 29 6.02 20.74 22.04
C GLY A 29 7.09 20.27 21.05
N GLY A 30 7.48 21.12 20.09
CA GLY A 30 8.35 20.72 18.97
C GLY A 30 7.57 20.19 17.77
N ASP A 31 8.26 19.54 16.82
CA ASP A 31 7.62 18.92 15.65
C ASP A 31 6.96 17.59 16.04
N HIS A 32 5.62 17.56 15.96
CA HIS A 32 4.83 16.39 16.33
C HIS A 32 5.08 15.18 15.43
N SER A 33 5.49 15.42 14.18
CA SER A 33 5.75 14.37 13.20
C SER A 33 7.06 13.65 13.54
N GLU A 34 8.12 14.40 13.87
CA GLU A 34 9.38 13.83 14.34
C GLU A 34 9.23 13.09 15.66
N ILE A 35 8.45 13.65 16.59
CA ILE A 35 8.18 13.01 17.89
C ILE A 35 7.41 11.70 17.69
N GLY A 36 6.35 11.73 16.86
CA GLY A 36 5.58 10.54 16.53
C GLY A 36 6.42 9.46 15.84
N ALA A 37 7.35 9.85 14.97
CA ALA A 37 8.26 8.94 14.29
C ALA A 37 9.16 8.18 15.28
N ARG A 38 9.70 8.89 16.27
CA ARG A 38 10.49 8.27 17.36
C ARG A 38 9.64 7.35 18.24
N ASP A 39 8.39 7.73 18.53
CA ASP A 39 7.49 6.91 19.34
C ASP A 39 7.12 5.61 18.62
N VAL A 40 6.80 5.68 17.32
CA VAL A 40 6.43 4.50 16.53
C VAL A 40 7.64 3.60 16.27
N GLU A 41 8.83 4.16 16.10
CA GLU A 41 10.07 3.37 15.99
C GLU A 41 10.31 2.54 17.26
N GLN A 42 10.22 3.16 18.44
CA GLN A 42 10.34 2.45 19.73
C GLN A 42 9.23 1.42 19.95
N PHE A 43 8.02 1.69 19.46
CA PHE A 43 6.93 0.73 19.47
C PHE A 43 7.29 -0.48 18.59
N CYS A 44 7.63 -0.26 17.33
CA CYS A 44 8.01 -1.31 16.38
C CYS A 44 9.16 -2.19 16.90
N GLN A 45 10.19 -1.58 17.50
CA GLN A 45 11.32 -2.30 18.12
C GLN A 45 10.85 -3.22 19.27
N ARG A 46 10.02 -2.71 20.19
CA ARG A 46 9.47 -3.51 21.30
C ARG A 46 8.58 -4.66 20.82
N HIS A 47 7.92 -4.47 19.68
CA HIS A 47 7.03 -5.45 19.08
C HIS A 47 7.72 -6.35 18.03
N HIS A 48 9.06 -6.30 17.93
CA HIS A 48 9.85 -7.12 17.01
C HIS A 48 9.45 -6.98 15.54
N VAL A 49 8.99 -5.79 15.14
CA VAL A 49 8.76 -5.44 13.74
C VAL A 49 10.11 -5.33 13.04
N SER A 50 10.21 -5.79 11.80
CA SER A 50 11.48 -5.79 11.07
C SER A 50 12.07 -4.38 10.95
N PRO A 51 13.40 -4.21 10.89
CA PRO A 51 14.01 -2.89 10.70
C PRO A 51 13.52 -2.18 9.44
N HIS A 52 13.32 -2.93 8.34
CA HIS A 52 12.79 -2.39 7.09
C HIS A 52 11.37 -1.81 7.27
N ASP A 53 10.47 -2.59 7.87
CA ASP A 53 9.09 -2.15 8.10
C ASP A 53 9.02 -1.00 9.12
N THR A 54 9.88 -1.04 10.15
CA THR A 54 10.01 0.02 11.16
C THR A 54 10.40 1.35 10.51
N ASN A 55 11.39 1.32 9.61
CA ASN A 55 11.82 2.50 8.86
C ASN A 55 10.69 3.04 7.97
N LEU A 56 9.91 2.16 7.32
CA LEU A 56 8.77 2.59 6.52
C LEU A 56 7.70 3.26 7.36
N VAL A 57 7.28 2.66 8.49
CA VAL A 57 6.24 3.22 9.37
C VAL A 57 6.70 4.52 10.01
N SER A 58 7.93 4.57 10.52
CA SER A 58 8.52 5.78 11.10
C SER A 58 8.56 6.92 10.08
N TRP A 59 9.02 6.63 8.85
CA TRP A 59 9.02 7.60 7.76
C TRP A 59 7.62 8.10 7.39
N LEU A 60 6.62 7.21 7.37
CA LEU A 60 5.23 7.58 7.09
C LEU A 60 4.67 8.52 8.16
N VAL A 61 4.96 8.27 9.43
CA VAL A 61 4.53 9.13 10.54
C VAL A 61 5.24 10.49 10.47
N GLU A 62 6.55 10.51 10.21
CA GLU A 62 7.31 11.75 10.06
C GLU A 62 6.81 12.61 8.89
N HIS A 63 6.41 11.98 7.79
CA HIS A 63 6.06 12.67 6.54
C HIS A 63 4.55 12.71 6.25
N HIS A 64 3.68 12.41 7.23
CA HIS A 64 2.24 12.26 6.98
C HIS A 64 1.57 13.52 6.42
N LEU A 65 2.12 14.71 6.69
CA LEU A 65 1.65 15.99 6.13
C LEU A 65 2.23 16.33 4.75
N LEU A 66 3.30 15.65 4.32
CA LEU A 66 4.07 16.01 3.12
C LEU A 66 3.17 16.08 1.89
N MET A 67 2.37 15.05 1.67
CA MET A 67 1.53 14.96 0.48
C MET A 67 0.40 15.99 0.47
N SER A 68 -0.28 16.19 1.60
CA SER A 68 -1.37 17.18 1.70
C SER A 68 -0.83 18.60 1.54
N MET A 69 0.32 18.91 2.15
CA MET A 69 0.96 20.22 2.02
C MET A 69 1.43 20.49 0.59
N THR A 70 2.11 19.54 -0.06
CA THR A 70 2.59 19.71 -1.43
C THR A 70 1.42 19.89 -2.40
N ALA A 71 0.39 19.05 -2.30
CA ALA A 71 -0.76 19.13 -3.20
C ALA A 71 -1.56 20.45 -3.08
N GLN A 72 -1.54 21.09 -1.90
CA GLN A 72 -2.37 22.28 -1.62
C GLN A 72 -1.59 23.60 -1.71
N LYS A 73 -0.29 23.60 -1.41
CA LYS A 73 0.51 24.83 -1.26
C LYS A 73 1.53 25.04 -2.39
N ARG A 74 1.71 24.07 -3.29
CA ARG A 74 2.68 24.13 -4.40
C ARG A 74 1.97 23.94 -5.73
N ASP A 75 2.62 24.38 -6.80
CA ASP A 75 2.17 24.10 -8.15
C ASP A 75 2.58 22.68 -8.55
N ILE A 76 1.64 21.73 -8.48
CA ILE A 76 1.87 20.33 -8.85
C ILE A 76 1.89 20.08 -10.37
N SER A 77 1.81 21.15 -11.18
CA SER A 77 2.11 21.08 -12.61
C SER A 77 3.59 21.38 -12.93
N ASP A 78 4.31 21.98 -11.98
CA ASP A 78 5.74 22.27 -12.09
C ASP A 78 6.57 20.97 -11.96
N PRO A 79 7.35 20.58 -12.99
CA PRO A 79 8.22 19.42 -12.94
C PRO A 79 9.24 19.45 -11.80
N ASP A 80 9.70 20.62 -11.37
CA ASP A 80 10.67 20.75 -10.27
C ASP A 80 10.01 20.40 -8.92
N VAL A 81 8.76 20.81 -8.69
CA VAL A 81 7.99 20.41 -7.50
C VAL A 81 7.77 18.91 -7.46
N ILE A 82 7.45 18.29 -8.60
CA ILE A 82 7.30 16.83 -8.71
C ILE A 82 8.62 16.13 -8.43
N ARG A 83 9.74 16.63 -8.98
CA ARG A 83 11.08 16.06 -8.74
C ARG A 83 11.44 16.15 -7.26
N ASP A 84 11.28 17.30 -6.63
CA ASP A 84 11.64 17.52 -5.23
C ASP A 84 10.81 16.64 -4.30
N PHE A 85 9.50 16.52 -4.55
CA PHE A 85 8.65 15.59 -3.82
C PHE A 85 9.07 14.14 -4.03
N ALA A 86 9.38 13.73 -5.27
CA ALA A 86 9.84 12.38 -5.57
C ALA A 86 11.18 12.06 -4.90
N LEU A 87 12.09 13.03 -4.76
CA LEU A 87 13.36 12.87 -4.05
C LEU A 87 13.16 12.59 -2.56
N VAL A 88 12.12 13.15 -1.94
CA VAL A 88 11.78 12.85 -0.53
C VAL A 88 11.12 11.47 -0.42
N VAL A 89 10.19 11.15 -1.33
CA VAL A 89 9.41 9.90 -1.31
C VAL A 89 10.25 8.67 -1.69
N ARG A 90 11.26 8.84 -2.55
CA ARG A 90 12.25 7.83 -2.99
C ARG A 90 11.74 6.66 -3.83
N ASN A 91 10.60 6.05 -3.50
CA ASN A 91 10.10 4.86 -4.20
C ASN A 91 8.57 4.76 -4.26
N GLU A 92 8.06 3.88 -5.14
CA GLU A 92 6.61 3.71 -5.36
C GLU A 92 5.89 3.18 -4.12
N THR A 93 6.53 2.35 -3.31
CA THR A 93 5.94 1.80 -2.09
C THR A 93 5.63 2.93 -1.09
N ARG A 94 6.61 3.77 -0.75
CA ARG A 94 6.41 4.94 0.11
C ARG A 94 5.33 5.89 -0.43
N LEU A 95 5.32 6.10 -1.75
CA LEU A 95 4.31 6.92 -2.42
C LEU A 95 2.89 6.38 -2.23
N ASP A 96 2.70 5.08 -2.44
CA ASP A 96 1.40 4.43 -2.34
C ASP A 96 0.90 4.41 -0.88
N TYR A 97 1.77 4.10 0.10
CA TYR A 97 1.41 4.17 1.52
C TYR A 97 1.06 5.60 1.96
N LEU A 98 1.88 6.59 1.59
CA LEU A 98 1.65 7.99 1.95
C LEU A 98 0.34 8.52 1.35
N TYR A 99 0.03 8.14 0.11
CA TYR A 99 -1.24 8.50 -0.53
C TYR A 99 -2.44 7.95 0.24
N VAL A 100 -2.43 6.66 0.56
CA VAL A 100 -3.56 6.02 1.27
C VAL A 100 -3.70 6.62 2.67
N LEU A 101 -2.60 6.83 3.40
CA LEU A 101 -2.60 7.48 4.71
C LEU A 101 -3.20 8.89 4.64
N THR A 102 -2.77 9.70 3.68
CA THR A 102 -3.27 11.07 3.48
C THR A 102 -4.77 11.11 3.20
N VAL A 103 -5.25 10.22 2.33
CA VAL A 103 -6.69 10.13 2.03
C VAL A 103 -7.47 9.69 3.25
N ALA A 104 -6.97 8.73 4.02
CA ALA A 104 -7.61 8.28 5.25
C ALA A 104 -7.71 9.40 6.29
N ASP A 105 -6.62 10.14 6.52
CA ASP A 105 -6.57 11.27 7.46
C ASP A 105 -7.56 12.40 7.09
N ILE A 106 -7.57 12.83 5.82
CA ILE A 106 -8.49 13.89 5.37
C ILE A 106 -9.96 13.46 5.55
N ASN A 107 -10.29 12.20 5.27
CA ASN A 107 -11.65 11.67 5.46
C ASN A 107 -12.02 11.55 6.94
N ALA A 108 -11.06 11.22 7.81
CA ALA A 108 -11.29 11.05 9.24
C ALA A 108 -11.45 12.39 9.98
N THR A 109 -10.71 13.43 9.56
CA THR A 109 -10.72 14.74 10.24
C THR A 109 -11.92 15.59 9.88
N ASN A 110 -12.27 15.69 8.60
CA ASN A 110 -13.49 16.39 8.18
C ASN A 110 -13.94 15.91 6.78
N PRO A 111 -15.02 15.10 6.72
CA PRO A 111 -15.54 14.56 5.44
C PRO A 111 -15.91 15.65 4.42
N THR A 112 -16.29 16.85 4.88
CA THR A 112 -16.62 17.97 3.96
C THR A 112 -15.39 18.56 3.28
N LEU A 113 -14.19 18.32 3.83
CA LEU A 113 -12.95 18.71 3.17
C LEU A 113 -12.63 17.80 1.98
N TRP A 114 -13.14 16.56 1.96
CA TRP A 114 -12.93 15.68 0.82
C TRP A 114 -13.89 16.02 -0.33
N ASN A 115 -13.38 16.72 -1.35
CA ASN A 115 -14.14 17.09 -2.54
C ASN A 115 -13.41 16.72 -3.84
N GLY A 116 -14.12 16.79 -4.98
CA GLY A 116 -13.60 16.37 -6.28
C GLY A 116 -12.29 17.04 -6.70
N TRP A 117 -12.11 18.32 -6.34
CA TRP A 117 -10.93 19.12 -6.64
C TRP A 117 -9.71 18.71 -5.80
N ARG A 118 -9.84 18.57 -4.48
CA ARG A 118 -8.74 18.05 -3.65
C ARG A 118 -8.36 16.62 -4.06
N ALA A 119 -9.37 15.81 -4.36
CA ALA A 119 -9.14 14.47 -4.83
C ALA A 119 -8.39 14.47 -6.19
N SER A 120 -8.62 15.43 -7.08
CA SER A 120 -7.85 15.54 -8.33
C SER A 120 -6.40 15.98 -8.09
N LEU A 121 -6.16 16.93 -7.18
CA LEU A 121 -4.80 17.36 -6.84
C LEU A 121 -3.94 16.21 -6.29
N LEU A 122 -4.47 15.46 -5.33
CA LEU A 122 -3.76 14.31 -4.77
C LEU A 122 -3.51 13.21 -5.80
N ARG A 123 -4.49 12.94 -6.68
CA ARG A 123 -4.32 11.95 -7.76
C ARG A 123 -3.27 12.40 -8.78
N GLN A 124 -3.26 13.67 -9.15
CA GLN A 124 -2.29 14.23 -10.08
C GLN A 124 -0.87 14.14 -9.51
N LEU A 125 -0.67 14.63 -8.27
CA LEU A 125 0.63 14.55 -7.61
C LEU A 125 1.13 13.11 -7.51
N HIS A 126 0.25 12.17 -7.12
CA HIS A 126 0.58 10.75 -7.08
C HIS A 126 1.02 10.22 -8.45
N ALA A 127 0.21 10.45 -9.49
CA ALA A 127 0.48 9.93 -10.83
C ALA A 127 1.76 10.50 -11.44
N GLU A 128 2.00 11.81 -11.33
CA GLU A 128 3.21 12.44 -11.88
C GLU A 128 4.46 12.00 -11.10
N THR A 129 4.38 11.89 -9.77
CA THR A 129 5.48 11.37 -8.94
C THR A 129 5.80 9.93 -9.31
N LYS A 130 4.78 9.08 -9.49
CA LYS A 130 4.96 7.68 -9.89
C LYS A 130 5.65 7.57 -11.25
N ARG A 131 5.31 8.44 -12.20
CA ARG A 131 6.01 8.53 -13.50
C ARG A 131 7.46 9.01 -13.34
N ALA A 132 7.72 10.00 -12.49
CA ALA A 132 9.07 10.50 -12.23
C ALA A 132 9.97 9.43 -11.61
N LEU A 133 9.44 8.66 -10.65
CA LEU A 133 10.15 7.54 -10.02
C LEU A 133 10.50 6.45 -11.04
N ARG A 134 9.55 6.08 -11.92
CA ARG A 134 9.77 5.07 -12.98
C ARG A 134 10.79 5.50 -14.02
N ARG A 135 10.86 6.80 -14.32
CA ARG A 135 11.85 7.35 -15.25
C ARG A 135 13.25 7.42 -14.64
N GLY A 136 13.38 7.20 -13.32
CA GLY A 136 14.60 7.43 -12.57
C GLY A 136 14.79 8.92 -12.27
N LEU A 137 15.06 9.25 -11.00
CA LEU A 137 15.28 10.63 -10.54
C LEU A 137 16.69 11.16 -10.83
N ASN A 138 17.48 10.44 -11.63
CA ASN A 138 18.94 10.47 -11.76
C ASN A 138 19.69 10.08 -10.46
N ASN A 139 19.83 8.77 -10.16
CA ASN A 139 20.81 8.27 -9.16
C ASN A 139 21.16 6.76 -9.34
N PRO A 140 22.39 6.41 -9.80
CA PRO A 140 22.88 5.03 -9.95
C PRO A 140 23.02 4.19 -8.66
N PRO A 141 23.46 4.71 -7.49
CA PRO A 141 23.83 3.82 -6.37
C PRO A 141 22.64 3.08 -5.72
N ASP A 142 21.48 3.72 -5.57
CA ASP A 142 20.27 3.05 -5.04
C ASP A 142 19.64 2.10 -6.09
N ARG A 143 19.76 2.47 -7.37
CA ARG A 143 19.35 1.63 -8.50
C ARG A 143 20.19 0.35 -8.56
N ASP A 144 21.50 0.49 -8.49
CA ASP A 144 22.44 -0.63 -8.60
C ASP A 144 22.35 -1.52 -7.36
N ASP A 145 22.13 -0.94 -6.17
CA ASP A 145 21.88 -1.69 -4.95
C ASP A 145 20.57 -2.48 -5.01
N TRP A 146 19.47 -1.87 -5.48
CA TRP A 146 18.18 -2.54 -5.67
C TRP A 146 18.23 -3.64 -6.72
N VAL A 147 18.82 -3.35 -7.88
CA VAL A 147 19.03 -4.32 -8.96
C VAL A 147 19.84 -5.49 -8.42
N ARG A 148 20.94 -5.22 -7.70
CA ARG A 148 21.79 -6.25 -7.11
C ARG A 148 21.05 -7.09 -6.06
N GLU A 149 20.30 -6.48 -5.14
CA GLU A 149 19.57 -7.19 -4.10
C GLU A 149 18.46 -8.07 -4.70
N THR A 150 17.61 -7.48 -5.54
CA THR A 150 16.52 -8.18 -6.25
C THR A 150 17.06 -9.33 -7.11
N ARG A 151 18.15 -9.09 -7.85
CA ARG A 151 18.82 -10.11 -8.67
C ARG A 151 19.41 -11.22 -7.82
N THR A 152 19.98 -10.89 -6.66
CA THR A 152 20.58 -11.87 -5.74
C THR A 152 19.51 -12.76 -5.11
N GLU A 153 18.42 -12.17 -4.64
CA GLU A 153 17.30 -12.90 -4.03
C GLU A 153 16.62 -13.81 -5.05
N ALA A 154 16.25 -13.29 -6.22
CA ALA A 154 15.64 -14.08 -7.29
C ALA A 154 16.54 -15.24 -7.74
N ARG A 155 17.86 -15.01 -7.79
CA ARG A 155 18.84 -16.05 -8.17
C ARG A 155 18.90 -17.15 -7.12
N SER A 156 18.94 -16.79 -5.84
CA SER A 156 18.93 -17.74 -4.73
C SER A 156 17.68 -18.63 -4.78
N LEU A 157 16.52 -18.03 -5.06
CA LEU A 157 15.26 -18.77 -5.21
C LEU A 157 15.28 -19.72 -6.42
N LEU A 158 15.76 -19.26 -7.59
CA LEU A 158 15.90 -20.08 -8.80
C LEU A 158 16.90 -21.23 -8.64
N GLN A 159 17.99 -21.02 -7.91
CA GLN A 159 18.97 -22.06 -7.59
C GLN A 159 18.38 -23.11 -6.63
N THR A 160 17.57 -22.68 -5.66
CA THR A 160 16.89 -23.58 -4.72
C THR A 160 15.94 -24.55 -5.43
N ILE A 161 15.32 -24.11 -6.52
CA ILE A 161 14.41 -24.91 -7.35
C ILE A 161 15.13 -25.60 -8.54
N GLY A 162 16.47 -25.59 -8.55
CA GLY A 162 17.29 -26.40 -9.47
C GLY A 162 17.53 -25.81 -10.85
N VAL A 163 17.27 -24.51 -11.07
CA VAL A 163 17.51 -23.86 -12.36
C VAL A 163 19.02 -23.59 -12.54
N ASN A 164 19.54 -23.89 -13.74
CA ASN A 164 20.96 -23.73 -14.04
C ASN A 164 21.36 -22.24 -14.08
N ARG A 165 22.47 -21.90 -13.40
CA ARG A 165 23.01 -20.54 -13.32
C ARG A 165 23.28 -19.90 -14.69
N GLU A 166 23.85 -20.64 -15.63
CA GLU A 166 24.21 -20.10 -16.96
C GLU A 166 22.96 -19.71 -17.76
N GLN A 167 21.88 -20.51 -17.64
CA GLN A 167 20.60 -20.21 -18.29
C GLN A 167 19.94 -18.96 -17.70
N ILE A 168 20.05 -18.78 -16.38
CA ILE A 168 19.55 -17.58 -15.68
C ILE A 168 20.31 -16.36 -16.16
N ASP A 169 21.64 -16.42 -16.19
CA ASP A 169 22.48 -15.28 -16.55
C ASP A 169 22.25 -14.85 -18.00
N HIS A 170 22.22 -15.80 -18.95
CA HIS A 170 21.96 -15.51 -20.36
C HIS A 170 20.56 -14.90 -20.59
N LEU A 171 19.53 -15.43 -19.91
CA LEU A 171 18.19 -14.86 -20.02
C LEU A 171 18.14 -13.43 -19.47
N TRP A 172 18.69 -13.23 -18.29
CA TRP A 172 18.65 -11.92 -17.61
C TRP A 172 19.47 -10.85 -18.34
N GLU A 173 20.55 -11.23 -19.02
CA GLU A 173 21.28 -10.32 -19.92
C GLU A 173 20.38 -9.81 -21.07
N SER A 174 19.52 -10.68 -21.62
CA SER A 174 18.60 -10.28 -22.70
C SER A 174 17.46 -9.37 -22.25
N LEU A 175 17.07 -9.43 -20.96
CA LEU A 175 15.99 -8.63 -20.38
C LEU A 175 16.46 -7.25 -19.88
N GLY A 176 17.76 -7.12 -19.59
CA GLY A 176 18.36 -5.89 -19.10
C GLY A 176 18.11 -5.62 -17.62
N GLU A 177 18.78 -4.59 -17.08
CA GLU A 177 18.74 -4.28 -15.65
C GLU A 177 17.42 -3.66 -15.19
N ASP A 178 16.72 -2.94 -16.07
CA ASP A 178 15.45 -2.30 -15.76
C ASP A 178 14.34 -3.31 -15.44
N TYR A 179 14.52 -4.56 -15.88
CA TYR A 179 13.67 -5.69 -15.52
C TYR A 179 13.62 -5.91 -13.99
N PHE A 180 14.74 -5.75 -13.29
CA PHE A 180 14.84 -5.93 -11.83
C PHE A 180 14.29 -4.74 -11.04
N LEU A 181 14.03 -3.61 -11.70
CA LEU A 181 13.38 -2.45 -11.09
C LEU A 181 11.85 -2.54 -11.14
N GLN A 182 11.30 -3.37 -12.03
CA GLN A 182 9.87 -3.42 -12.32
C GLN A 182 9.11 -4.52 -11.57
N TYR A 183 9.81 -5.58 -11.14
CA TYR A 183 9.18 -6.80 -10.63
C TYR A 183 9.81 -7.25 -9.31
N ALA A 184 9.01 -7.87 -8.43
CA ALA A 184 9.49 -8.47 -7.20
C ALA A 184 10.29 -9.77 -7.47
N PRO A 185 11.19 -10.19 -6.55
CA PRO A 185 11.97 -11.43 -6.72
C PRO A 185 11.14 -12.67 -7.05
N SER A 186 9.97 -12.84 -6.41
CA SER A 186 9.07 -13.96 -6.67
C SER A 186 8.45 -13.94 -8.07
N GLU A 187 8.15 -12.75 -8.59
CA GLU A 187 7.61 -12.59 -9.95
C GLU A 187 8.69 -12.85 -10.99
N ILE A 188 9.91 -12.37 -10.74
CA ILE A 188 11.08 -12.65 -11.57
C ILE A 188 11.35 -14.16 -11.65
N VAL A 189 11.27 -14.87 -10.51
CA VAL A 189 11.42 -16.33 -10.48
C VAL A 189 10.36 -17.00 -11.36
N TRP A 190 9.09 -16.64 -11.18
CA TRP A 190 7.98 -17.21 -11.94
C TRP A 190 8.08 -16.94 -13.44
N GLN A 191 8.40 -15.71 -13.85
CA GLN A 191 8.61 -15.32 -15.24
C GLN A 191 9.82 -16.03 -15.85
N THR A 192 10.93 -16.10 -15.12
CA THR A 192 12.15 -16.80 -15.54
C THR A 192 11.88 -18.28 -15.82
N GLN A 193 11.17 -18.97 -14.91
CA GLN A 193 10.75 -20.35 -15.13
C GLN A 193 9.85 -20.51 -16.35
N GLY A 194 8.87 -19.61 -16.51
CA GLY A 194 7.97 -19.62 -17.65
C GLY A 194 8.72 -19.50 -18.98
N ILE A 195 9.67 -18.57 -19.07
CA ILE A 195 10.46 -18.33 -20.29
C ILE A 195 11.39 -19.51 -20.58
N LEU A 196 12.10 -20.03 -19.57
CA LEU A 196 13.00 -21.17 -19.75
C LEU A 196 12.23 -22.43 -20.17
N ASN A 197 11.05 -22.67 -19.60
CA ASN A 197 10.21 -23.82 -19.96
C ASN A 197 9.58 -23.67 -21.36
N HIS A 198 9.45 -22.46 -21.87
CA HIS A 198 8.87 -22.19 -23.18
C HIS A 198 9.78 -22.59 -24.35
N ASN A 199 11.09 -22.79 -24.08
CA ASN A 199 12.07 -23.51 -24.89
C ASN A 199 11.90 -23.36 -26.42
N GLN A 200 11.86 -22.10 -26.90
CA GLN A 200 11.79 -21.72 -28.33
C GLN A 200 10.54 -22.20 -29.09
N SER A 201 9.42 -22.39 -28.41
CA SER A 201 8.13 -22.56 -29.10
C SER A 201 7.84 -21.36 -30.03
N PRO A 202 7.32 -21.58 -31.26
CA PRO A 202 6.99 -20.52 -32.19
C PRO A 202 5.73 -19.72 -31.79
N LEU A 203 5.02 -20.15 -30.74
CA LEU A 203 3.80 -19.51 -30.25
C LEU A 203 4.14 -18.51 -29.14
N PRO A 204 3.43 -17.37 -29.03
CA PRO A 204 3.70 -16.40 -27.97
C PRO A 204 3.45 -16.99 -26.57
N LEU A 205 4.38 -16.75 -25.65
CA LEU A 205 4.20 -17.09 -24.24
C LEU A 205 3.28 -16.08 -23.56
N VAL A 206 2.15 -16.55 -23.03
CA VAL A 206 1.28 -15.76 -22.14
C VAL A 206 1.30 -16.40 -20.76
N LEU A 207 1.92 -15.71 -19.81
CA LEU A 207 1.93 -16.11 -18.42
C LEU A 207 0.79 -15.39 -17.69
N ILE A 208 -0.13 -16.16 -17.11
CA ILE A 208 -1.24 -15.63 -16.31
C ILE A 208 -0.95 -15.99 -14.86
N SER A 209 -0.61 -14.98 -14.06
CA SER A 209 -0.61 -15.13 -12.61
C SER A 209 -2.03 -14.85 -12.13
N ALA A 210 -2.62 -15.77 -11.37
CA ALA A 210 -3.69 -15.36 -10.47
C ALA A 210 -3.09 -14.36 -9.48
N PRO A 211 -3.82 -13.31 -9.05
CA PRO A 211 -3.37 -12.53 -7.90
C PRO A 211 -3.06 -13.52 -6.76
N PRO A 212 -1.97 -13.30 -6.00
CA PRO A 212 -1.61 -14.21 -4.92
C PRO A 212 -2.85 -14.48 -4.07
N PRO A 213 -3.14 -15.74 -3.70
CA PRO A 213 -4.30 -16.05 -2.88
C PRO A 213 -4.21 -15.19 -1.62
N ILE A 214 -5.21 -14.33 -1.45
CA ILE A 214 -5.36 -13.39 -0.36
C ILE A 214 -5.76 -14.20 0.88
N TRP A 215 -4.90 -15.10 1.34
CA TRP A 215 -5.15 -15.93 2.51
C TRP A 215 -3.82 -16.13 3.26
N PRO A 216 -3.75 -15.77 4.56
CA PRO A 216 -2.63 -16.21 5.38
C PRO A 216 -2.59 -17.75 5.36
N LYS A 217 -1.38 -18.33 5.39
CA LYS A 217 -1.08 -19.78 5.37
C LYS A 217 -1.87 -20.63 6.39
N ALA A 218 -2.64 -20.03 7.29
CA ALA A 218 -3.56 -20.68 8.20
C ALA A 218 -4.82 -21.27 7.53
N ALA A 219 -5.24 -20.80 6.34
CA ALA A 219 -6.45 -21.30 5.68
C ALA A 219 -6.22 -22.50 4.73
N GLN A 220 -4.95 -22.85 4.46
CA GLN A 220 -4.60 -23.88 3.47
C GLN A 220 -4.67 -25.31 4.00
N ARG A 221 -5.05 -25.48 5.28
CA ARG A 221 -5.13 -26.78 5.95
C ARG A 221 -6.50 -27.48 5.79
N CYS A 222 -7.46 -26.88 5.08
CA CYS A 222 -8.81 -27.44 4.92
C CYS A 222 -9.11 -28.07 3.55
N LEU A 223 -8.14 -28.22 2.64
CA LEU A 223 -8.39 -28.76 1.28
C LEU A 223 -7.93 -30.22 1.08
N SER A 224 -7.81 -31.01 2.14
CA SER A 224 -7.39 -32.43 2.05
C SER A 224 -8.50 -33.46 2.34
N THR A 225 -9.76 -33.12 2.13
CA THR A 225 -10.86 -34.10 2.18
C THR A 225 -11.75 -34.05 0.93
N PRO A 226 -11.99 -35.18 0.25
CA PRO A 226 -12.65 -35.20 -1.05
C PRO A 226 -14.17 -35.35 -0.88
N VAL A 227 -14.94 -34.26 -0.92
CA VAL A 227 -16.39 -34.35 -1.17
C VAL A 227 -16.92 -33.14 -1.95
N ARG A 228 -17.26 -33.42 -3.21
CA ARG A 228 -18.44 -32.96 -3.99
C ARG A 228 -18.73 -31.45 -4.09
N TRP A 229 -18.54 -30.96 -5.30
CA TRP A 229 -19.12 -29.78 -5.94
C TRP A 229 -20.35 -29.17 -5.25
N MET A 230 -20.21 -27.93 -4.78
CA MET A 230 -21.33 -27.00 -4.68
C MET A 230 -20.85 -25.59 -5.03
N ILE A 231 -21.32 -25.10 -6.18
CA ILE A 231 -21.15 -23.73 -6.64
C ILE A 231 -21.97 -22.83 -5.70
N CYS A 232 -21.33 -21.94 -4.95
CA CYS A 232 -22.01 -20.87 -4.23
C CYS A 232 -21.74 -19.53 -4.94
N SER A 233 -22.75 -19.03 -5.66
CA SER A 233 -22.83 -17.64 -6.10
C SER A 233 -22.96 -16.69 -4.89
N PRO A 234 -22.44 -15.45 -4.95
CA PRO A 234 -22.65 -14.46 -3.90
C PRO A 234 -24.11 -13.94 -3.91
N PRO A 235 -24.71 -13.59 -2.75
CA PRO A 235 -26.06 -13.02 -2.70
C PRO A 235 -26.04 -11.53 -3.12
N PRO A 236 -27.17 -10.99 -3.63
CA PRO A 236 -27.29 -9.57 -3.98
C PRO A 236 -27.43 -8.69 -2.72
N PRO A 237 -27.12 -7.37 -2.80
CA PRO A 237 -27.20 -6.47 -1.66
C PRO A 237 -28.65 -6.15 -1.28
N LEU A 238 -28.93 -6.11 0.03
CA LEU A 238 -30.23 -5.73 0.60
C LEU A 238 -30.44 -4.20 0.56
N PRO A 239 -31.70 -3.72 0.40
CA PRO A 239 -32.02 -2.29 0.31
C PRO A 239 -32.11 -1.60 1.68
N TRP A 240 -31.79 -0.30 1.67
CA TRP A 240 -31.75 0.59 2.83
C TRP A 240 -33.15 1.13 3.15
N SER A 241 -33.91 0.45 4.01
CA SER A 241 -35.10 1.03 4.64
C SER A 241 -35.50 0.25 5.90
N ASN A 242 -34.98 0.65 7.07
CA ASN A 242 -35.65 0.61 8.39
C ASN A 242 -34.63 0.78 9.52
N TRP A 243 -34.29 2.02 9.85
CA TRP A 243 -33.88 2.39 11.21
C TRP A 243 -34.68 3.64 11.59
N GLY A 244 -35.90 3.40 12.08
CA GLY A 244 -36.77 4.42 12.64
C GLY A 244 -36.30 4.81 14.04
N TYR A 245 -36.03 6.10 14.21
CA TYR A 245 -35.90 6.76 15.51
C TYR A 245 -37.19 6.57 16.33
N ARG A 246 -37.10 5.90 17.49
CA ARG A 246 -38.10 6.03 18.56
C ARG A 246 -37.59 7.02 19.60
N SER A 247 -38.24 8.17 19.64
CA SER A 247 -38.15 9.18 20.69
C SER A 247 -38.79 8.67 21.98
N THR A 248 -38.07 8.78 23.09
CA THR A 248 -38.59 8.59 24.45
C THR A 248 -38.93 9.96 25.04
N THR A 249 -40.22 10.26 25.18
CA THR A 249 -40.75 11.38 25.98
C THR A 249 -41.03 10.87 27.41
N PRO A 250 -40.79 11.66 28.48
CA PRO A 250 -41.12 11.23 29.84
C PRO A 250 -42.59 11.49 30.18
N ALA A 251 -43.09 10.67 31.12
CA ALA A 251 -44.49 10.55 31.54
C ALA A 251 -45.03 11.78 32.31
N SER A 252 -46.30 12.13 32.03
CA SER A 252 -47.13 13.04 32.82
C SER A 252 -47.79 12.32 34.01
N PRO A 253 -48.03 12.99 35.15
CA PRO A 253 -48.99 12.53 36.16
C PRO A 253 -50.39 13.16 35.97
N LEU A 254 -51.41 12.38 36.33
CA LEU A 254 -52.86 12.67 36.33
C LEU A 254 -53.32 13.46 37.60
N PRO A 255 -54.59 13.90 37.69
CA PRO A 255 -54.96 15.22 38.22
C PRO A 255 -55.56 15.19 39.64
N THR A 256 -55.66 16.38 40.26
CA THR A 256 -56.60 16.64 41.36
C THR A 256 -57.24 18.02 41.23
N THR A 257 -58.56 18.01 41.35
CA THR A 257 -59.57 19.09 41.35
C THR A 257 -59.53 20.03 42.56
N THR A 258 -60.40 21.07 42.51
CA THR A 258 -60.83 22.08 43.51
C THR A 258 -59.85 23.23 43.77
N GLY A 259 -60.23 24.51 43.85
CA GLY A 259 -61.53 25.20 43.80
C GLY A 259 -61.35 26.61 44.41
N ARG A 260 -62.11 27.58 43.87
CA ARG A 260 -62.18 29.04 44.15
C ARG A 260 -61.08 29.92 43.56
#